data_AF-A0A6A4M6M3-F1
#
_entry.id   AF-A0A6A4M6M3-F1
#
_cell.length_a   1.000
_cell.length_b   1.000
_cell.length_c   1.000
_cell.angle_alpha   90.00
_cell.angle_beta   90.00
_cell.angle_gamma   90.00
#
_symmetry.space_group_name_H-M   'P 1'
#
loop_
_entity.id
_entity.type
_entity.pdbx_description
1 polymer ?
#
loop_
_entity_poly.entity_id
_entity_poly.type
_entity_poly.pdbx_seq_one_letter_code
_entity_poly.pdbx_strand_id
1 'polypeptide(L)'
;MKDPKLRFSALNCLKCLVKTLAISGAFLYFSYLFFLTQSYFLDSEFYSPVQHIFAAPQTTPSPHGDSPTNISHLVFGLVGSLKGWRHRKAYIESWWRPNVTRGYLYLDTAPTEELLPWSAASPQFRVSDDISKLAPKELLRHVRIVHMILEVYREGDQGVRWYC
;
A
#
# COMPACT_ATOMS: atom_id res chain seq x y z
N MET A 1 -45.47 40.58 37.88
CA MET A 1 -44.68 41.43 36.96
C MET A 1 -43.27 40.85 36.92
N LYS A 2 -42.86 40.25 35.80
CA LYS A 2 -41.60 39.45 35.72
C LYS A 2 -40.46 40.37 35.29
N ASP A 3 -39.42 40.51 36.11
CA ASP A 3 -38.37 41.52 35.92
C ASP A 3 -37.59 41.35 34.60
N PRO A 4 -37.54 42.38 33.73
CA PRO A 4 -36.88 42.30 32.43
C PRO A 4 -35.36 42.12 32.53
N LYS A 5 -34.75 42.58 33.65
CA LYS A 5 -33.31 42.41 33.93
C LYS A 5 -32.90 40.95 34.17
N LEU A 6 -33.76 40.17 34.84
CA LEU A 6 -33.55 38.74 35.08
C LEU A 6 -33.62 37.92 33.78
N ARG A 7 -34.55 38.28 32.87
CA ARG A 7 -34.66 37.65 31.55
C ARG A 7 -33.45 37.92 30.64
N PHE A 8 -32.90 39.14 30.68
CA PHE A 8 -31.73 39.51 29.88
C PHE A 8 -30.45 38.77 30.33
N SER A 9 -30.24 38.66 31.65
CA SER A 9 -29.12 37.92 32.22
C SER A 9 -29.17 36.42 31.89
N ALA A 10 -30.35 35.80 32.03
CA ALA A 10 -30.55 34.39 31.70
C ALA A 10 -30.32 34.08 30.21
N LEU A 11 -30.73 34.98 29.30
CA LEU A 11 -30.52 34.81 27.86
C LEU A 11 -29.04 34.90 27.47
N ASN A 12 -28.27 35.78 28.12
CA ASN A 12 -26.83 35.89 27.90
C ASN A 12 -26.07 34.69 28.50
N CYS A 13 -26.51 34.17 29.65
CA CYS A 13 -25.98 32.95 30.24
C CYS A 13 -26.23 31.73 29.34
N LEU A 14 -27.45 31.57 28.81
CA LEU A 14 -27.77 30.49 27.88
C LEU A 14 -26.95 30.56 26.59
N LYS A 15 -26.76 31.75 26.03
CA LYS A 15 -25.88 31.97 24.86
C LYS A 15 -24.42 31.64 25.17
N CYS A 16 -23.95 31.93 26.39
CA CYS A 16 -22.60 31.60 26.83
C CYS A 16 -22.41 30.07 26.93
N LEU A 17 -23.38 29.38 27.55
CA LEU A 17 -23.38 27.91 27.70
C LEU A 17 -23.37 27.18 26.36
N VAL A 18 -24.17 27.63 25.39
CA VAL A 18 -24.21 27.02 24.05
C VAL A 18 -22.88 27.22 23.32
N LYS A 19 -22.27 28.41 23.43
CA LYS A 19 -20.94 28.66 22.83
C LYS A 19 -19.86 27.79 23.46
N THR A 20 -19.87 27.63 24.78
CA THR A 20 -18.90 26.75 25.46
C THR A 20 -19.07 25.29 25.07
N LEU A 21 -20.32 24.81 24.92
CA LEU A 21 -20.59 23.45 24.44
C LEU A 21 -20.12 23.24 23.00
N ALA A 22 -20.34 24.21 22.12
CA ALA A 22 -19.92 24.12 20.73
C ALA A 22 -18.39 24.07 20.61
N ILE A 23 -17.68 24.89 21.38
CA ILE A 23 -16.22 24.91 21.41
C ILE A 23 -15.66 23.60 21.98
N SER A 24 -16.25 23.08 23.07
CA SER A 24 -15.78 21.81 23.64
C SER A 24 -16.06 20.64 22.69
N GLY A 25 -17.20 20.63 22.01
CA GLY A 25 -17.53 19.62 21.01
C GLY A 25 -16.56 19.63 19.82
N ALA A 26 -16.23 20.82 19.31
CA ALA A 26 -15.24 20.96 18.26
C ALA A 26 -13.85 20.49 18.72
N PHE A 27 -13.43 20.86 19.94
CA PHE A 27 -12.14 20.43 20.50
C PHE A 27 -12.07 18.90 20.66
N LEU A 28 -13.13 18.27 21.18
CA LEU A 28 -13.21 16.81 21.29
C LEU A 28 -13.15 16.14 19.92
N TYR A 29 -13.88 16.67 18.93
CA TYR A 29 -13.85 16.16 17.56
C TYR A 29 -12.45 16.28 16.94
N PHE A 30 -11.79 17.43 17.06
CA PHE A 30 -10.42 17.62 16.58
C PHE A 30 -9.43 16.72 17.32
N SER A 31 -9.57 16.53 18.63
CA SER A 31 -8.71 15.59 19.38
C SER A 31 -8.93 14.15 18.93
N TYR A 32 -10.18 13.74 18.66
CA TYR A 32 -10.50 12.40 18.18
C TYR A 32 -9.92 12.17 16.78
N LEU A 33 -10.08 13.13 15.87
CA LEU A 33 -9.43 13.08 14.56
C LEU A 33 -7.91 13.05 14.68
N PHE A 34 -7.31 13.82 15.59
CA PHE A 34 -5.88 13.83 15.83
C PHE A 34 -5.38 12.46 16.34
N PHE A 35 -6.07 11.86 17.32
CA PHE A 35 -5.75 10.52 17.81
C PHE A 35 -5.94 9.44 16.74
N LEU A 36 -7.00 9.52 15.92
CA LEU A 36 -7.18 8.64 14.77
C LEU A 36 -6.02 8.80 13.78
N THR A 37 -5.70 10.04 13.41
CA THR A 37 -4.61 10.34 12.47
C THR A 37 -3.27 9.85 13.01
N GLN A 38 -2.98 10.06 14.29
CA GLN A 38 -1.78 9.56 14.95
C GLN A 38 -1.73 8.03 15.00
N SER A 39 -2.88 7.35 15.13
CA SER A 39 -2.97 5.88 15.05
C SER A 39 -2.63 5.37 13.64
N TYR A 40 -3.04 6.09 12.59
CA TYR A 40 -2.63 5.79 11.21
C TYR A 40 -1.17 6.18 10.91
N PHE A 41 -0.63 7.19 11.61
CA PHE A 41 0.74 7.68 11.41
C PHE A 41 1.79 6.93 12.23
N LEU A 42 1.43 6.29 13.36
CA LEU A 42 2.36 5.50 14.16
C LEU A 42 2.88 4.25 13.42
N ASP A 43 2.15 3.78 12.41
CA ASP A 43 2.62 2.77 11.45
C ASP A 43 3.78 3.28 10.56
N SER A 44 4.20 4.55 10.67
CA SER A 44 5.31 5.10 9.90
C SER A 44 6.66 4.42 10.16
N GLU A 45 6.83 3.64 11.24
CA GLU A 45 8.02 2.78 11.39
C GLU A 45 8.12 1.72 10.28
N PHE A 46 7.01 1.40 9.60
CA PHE A 46 6.98 0.55 8.41
C PHE A 46 7.90 1.07 7.29
N TYR A 47 8.04 2.39 7.16
CA TYR A 47 8.86 2.99 6.10
C TYR A 47 10.33 3.13 6.49
N SER A 48 10.72 2.95 7.75
CA SER A 48 12.12 3.11 8.19
C SER A 48 13.09 2.14 7.49
N PRO A 49 12.78 0.82 7.36
CA PRO A 49 13.61 -0.10 6.58
C PRO A 49 13.61 0.25 5.08
N VAL A 50 12.49 0.75 4.59
CA VAL A 50 12.24 1.08 3.18
C VAL A 50 13.00 2.35 2.76
N GLN A 51 13.16 3.31 3.67
CA GLN A 51 13.95 4.53 3.47
C GLN A 51 15.42 4.22 3.18
N HIS A 52 16.01 3.20 3.81
CA HIS A 52 17.38 2.78 3.50
C HIS A 52 17.51 2.07 2.14
N ILE A 53 16.44 1.45 1.65
CA ILE A 53 16.40 0.74 0.36
C ILE A 53 16.21 1.74 -0.79
N PHE A 54 15.41 2.78 -0.57
CA PHE A 54 15.22 3.89 -1.52
C PHE A 54 16.17 5.07 -1.29
N ALA A 55 17.06 5.00 -0.29
CA ALA A 55 18.20 5.90 -0.20
C ALA A 55 19.02 5.70 -1.47
N ALA A 56 18.96 6.68 -2.36
CA ALA A 56 19.45 6.58 -3.73
C ALA A 56 20.85 5.93 -3.75
N PRO A 57 20.99 4.73 -4.36
CA PRO A 57 22.31 4.28 -4.77
C PRO A 57 22.88 5.37 -5.68
N GLN A 58 24.12 5.78 -5.42
CA GLN A 58 24.82 6.70 -6.32
C GLN A 58 24.71 6.14 -7.74
N THR A 59 23.91 6.82 -8.55
CA THR A 59 23.59 6.36 -9.89
C THR A 59 24.86 6.56 -10.71
N THR A 60 25.66 5.50 -10.86
CA THR A 60 26.57 5.42 -11.99
C THR A 60 25.69 5.63 -13.22
N PRO A 61 25.98 6.61 -14.10
CA PRO A 61 25.17 6.83 -15.29
C PRO A 61 25.18 5.50 -16.05
N SER A 62 24.06 4.78 -16.03
CA SER A 62 23.92 3.63 -16.89
C SER A 62 24.14 4.14 -18.33
N PRO A 63 24.94 3.47 -19.16
CA PRO A 63 25.11 3.83 -20.57
C PRO A 63 23.86 3.45 -21.37
N HIS A 64 22.67 3.60 -20.80
CA HIS A 64 21.41 3.48 -21.48
C HIS A 64 21.29 4.74 -22.35
N GLY A 65 21.90 4.66 -23.53
CA GLY A 65 21.78 5.67 -24.57
C GLY A 65 20.32 5.96 -24.89
N ASP A 66 20.12 6.99 -25.70
CA ASP A 66 18.84 7.64 -26.06
C ASP A 66 17.80 6.72 -26.76
N SER A 67 17.92 5.40 -26.62
CA SER A 67 16.99 4.42 -27.16
C SER A 67 15.61 4.53 -26.49
N PRO A 68 14.53 4.53 -27.29
CA PRO A 68 13.18 4.50 -26.78
C PRO A 68 12.93 3.32 -25.84
N THR A 69 12.09 3.53 -24.82
CA THR A 69 11.68 2.47 -23.89
C THR A 69 10.87 1.41 -24.63
N ASN A 70 11.37 0.18 -24.66
CA ASN A 70 10.65 -1.02 -25.08
C ASN A 70 10.30 -1.94 -23.89
N ILE A 71 9.64 -3.09 -24.18
CA ILE A 71 9.16 -4.05 -23.17
C ILE A 71 10.26 -4.65 -22.29
N SER A 72 11.50 -4.78 -22.77
CA SER A 72 12.59 -5.35 -21.97
C SER A 72 12.99 -4.45 -20.80
N HIS A 73 12.65 -3.16 -20.83
CA HIS A 73 12.89 -2.25 -19.72
C HIS A 73 11.80 -2.30 -18.63
N LEU A 74 10.75 -3.11 -18.80
CA LEU A 74 9.64 -3.25 -17.87
C LEU A 74 9.77 -4.56 -17.08
N VAL A 75 9.44 -4.51 -15.79
CA VAL A 75 9.28 -5.70 -14.94
C VAL A 75 7.89 -5.67 -14.33
N PHE A 76 7.10 -6.72 -14.57
CA PHE A 76 5.74 -6.84 -14.06
C PHE A 76 5.73 -7.56 -12.70
N GLY A 77 5.33 -6.86 -11.66
CA GLY A 77 5.04 -7.40 -10.35
C GLY A 77 3.58 -7.79 -10.23
N LEU A 78 3.29 -9.08 -10.06
CA LEU A 78 1.93 -9.57 -9.88
C LEU A 78 1.75 -10.08 -8.45
N VAL A 79 0.67 -9.67 -7.78
CA VAL A 79 0.28 -10.22 -6.47
C VAL A 79 -0.96 -11.09 -6.62
N GLY A 80 -0.88 -12.30 -6.09
CA GLY A 80 -1.99 -13.25 -6.07
C GLY A 80 -2.08 -14.02 -4.77
N SER A 81 -3.24 -14.62 -4.53
CA SER A 81 -3.32 -15.77 -3.62
C SER A 81 -3.30 -17.05 -4.42
N LEU A 82 -2.83 -18.14 -3.83
CA LEU A 82 -2.83 -19.45 -4.46
C LEU A 82 -4.25 -19.88 -4.88
N LYS A 83 -5.23 -19.60 -4.00
CA LYS A 83 -6.65 -19.83 -4.28
C LYS A 83 -7.15 -19.00 -5.47
N GLY A 84 -6.78 -17.72 -5.52
CA GLY A 84 -7.18 -16.82 -6.61
C GLY A 84 -6.49 -17.12 -7.94
N TRP A 85 -5.25 -17.61 -7.89
CA TRP A 85 -4.45 -17.94 -9.07
C TRP A 85 -5.16 -18.95 -9.99
N ARG A 86 -5.79 -19.99 -9.41
CA ARG A 86 -6.56 -20.99 -10.17
C ARG A 86 -7.58 -20.38 -11.13
N HIS A 87 -8.22 -19.30 -10.71
CA HIS A 87 -9.25 -18.62 -11.51
C HIS A 87 -8.69 -17.55 -12.44
N ARG A 88 -7.51 -17.00 -12.12
CA ARG A 88 -6.89 -15.89 -12.87
C ARG A 88 -5.80 -16.35 -13.83
N LYS A 89 -5.35 -17.61 -13.73
CA LYS A 89 -4.29 -18.18 -14.56
C LYS A 89 -4.53 -17.92 -16.05
N ALA A 90 -5.70 -18.30 -16.56
CA ALA A 90 -6.04 -18.11 -17.98
C ALA A 90 -5.98 -16.63 -18.42
N TYR A 91 -6.42 -15.71 -17.56
CA TYR A 91 -6.32 -14.27 -17.83
C TYR A 91 -4.87 -13.80 -17.91
N ILE A 92 -4.03 -14.20 -16.95
CA ILE A 92 -2.61 -13.82 -16.94
C ILE A 92 -1.85 -14.45 -18.12
N GLU A 93 -2.09 -15.72 -18.40
CA GLU A 93 -1.48 -16.42 -19.54
C GLU A 93 -1.93 -15.87 -20.90
N SER A 94 -3.07 -15.17 -20.98
CA SER A 94 -3.54 -14.57 -22.25
C SER A 94 -2.62 -13.47 -22.77
N TRP A 95 -1.99 -12.71 -21.87
CA TRP A 95 -1.09 -11.59 -22.22
C TRP A 95 0.37 -11.86 -21.87
N TRP A 96 0.66 -12.80 -20.97
CA TRP A 96 2.04 -13.19 -20.68
C TRP A 96 2.69 -13.82 -21.92
N ARG A 97 3.93 -13.44 -22.19
CA ARG A 97 4.72 -13.95 -23.32
C ARG A 97 6.05 -14.45 -22.78
N PRO A 98 6.24 -15.77 -22.64
CA PRO A 98 7.51 -16.33 -22.17
C PRO A 98 8.67 -15.79 -22.99
N ASN A 99 9.78 -15.45 -22.32
CA ASN A 99 10.99 -14.85 -22.92
C ASN A 99 10.81 -13.43 -23.51
N VAL A 100 9.62 -12.83 -23.43
CA VAL A 100 9.34 -11.47 -23.92
C VAL A 100 8.89 -10.57 -22.76
N THR A 101 7.88 -10.99 -21.99
CA THR A 101 7.48 -10.32 -20.76
C THR A 101 8.33 -10.83 -19.60
N ARG A 102 8.83 -9.91 -18.79
CA ARG A 102 9.65 -10.19 -17.61
C ARG A 102 8.93 -9.75 -16.35
N GLY A 103 9.07 -10.51 -15.27
CA GLY A 103 8.35 -10.27 -14.03
C GLY A 103 8.02 -11.54 -13.26
N TYR A 104 7.31 -11.36 -12.16
CA TYR A 104 7.14 -12.36 -11.12
C TYR A 104 5.72 -12.34 -10.56
N LEU A 105 5.23 -13.51 -10.16
CA LEU A 105 3.98 -13.66 -9.43
C LEU A 105 4.24 -14.01 -7.97
N TYR A 106 3.99 -13.07 -7.07
CA TYR A 106 4.08 -13.28 -5.63
C TYR A 106 2.77 -13.89 -5.11
N LEU A 107 2.86 -15.13 -4.64
CA LEU A 107 1.78 -15.90 -4.01
C LEU A 107 1.84 -15.76 -2.49
N ASP A 108 0.69 -15.93 -1.82
CA ASP A 108 0.62 -15.92 -0.35
C ASP A 108 1.21 -17.20 0.26
N THR A 109 1.14 -18.31 -0.47
CA THR A 109 1.69 -19.59 -0.08
C THR A 109 2.32 -20.31 -1.26
N ALA A 110 3.17 -21.29 -0.97
CA ALA A 110 3.77 -22.14 -2.00
C ALA A 110 2.69 -22.94 -2.76
N PRO A 111 2.86 -23.17 -4.08
CA PRO A 111 1.93 -23.97 -4.86
C PRO A 111 1.78 -25.40 -4.34
N THR A 112 0.54 -25.88 -4.32
CA THR A 112 0.21 -27.28 -4.07
C THR A 112 0.61 -28.16 -5.25
N GLU A 113 0.76 -29.48 -5.03
CA GLU A 113 1.11 -30.45 -6.08
C GLU A 113 0.20 -30.38 -7.32
N GLU A 114 -1.08 -30.06 -7.16
CA GLU A 114 -2.03 -29.92 -8.28
C GLU A 114 -1.68 -28.78 -9.25
N LEU A 115 -0.96 -27.76 -8.79
CA LEU A 115 -0.50 -26.63 -9.61
C LEU A 115 0.90 -26.88 -10.20
N LEU A 116 1.46 -28.06 -9.94
CA LEU A 116 2.73 -28.51 -10.48
C LEU A 116 2.51 -29.59 -11.55
N PRO A 117 3.32 -29.61 -12.63
CA PRO A 117 4.41 -28.68 -12.91
C PRO A 117 3.90 -27.26 -13.22
N TRP A 118 4.67 -26.26 -12.79
CA TRP A 118 4.32 -24.87 -13.03
C TRP A 118 4.28 -24.59 -14.54
N SER A 119 3.26 -23.89 -14.99
CA SER A 119 3.06 -23.62 -16.41
C SER A 119 4.17 -22.73 -16.96
N ALA A 120 4.82 -23.16 -18.05
CA ALA A 120 5.80 -22.35 -18.75
C ALA A 120 5.17 -21.10 -19.42
N ALA A 121 3.86 -21.10 -19.63
CA ALA A 121 3.11 -19.96 -20.14
C ALA A 121 2.79 -18.92 -19.05
N SER A 122 3.07 -19.24 -17.78
CA SER A 122 2.85 -18.36 -16.64
C SER A 122 4.14 -17.65 -16.22
N PRO A 123 4.05 -16.46 -15.58
CA PRO A 123 5.19 -15.84 -14.90
C PRO A 123 5.77 -16.77 -13.84
N GLN A 124 7.06 -16.64 -13.55
CA GLN A 124 7.68 -17.38 -12.46
C GLN A 124 7.03 -16.96 -11.14
N PHE A 125 6.69 -17.92 -10.28
CA PHE A 125 6.15 -17.60 -8.97
C PHE A 125 7.26 -17.37 -7.93
N ARG A 126 6.90 -16.60 -6.91
CA ARG A 126 7.61 -16.41 -5.64
C ARG A 126 6.60 -16.55 -4.51
N VAL A 127 7.06 -16.87 -3.31
CA VAL A 127 6.23 -16.81 -2.11
C VAL A 127 6.52 -15.47 -1.43
N SER A 128 5.46 -14.73 -1.13
CA SER A 128 5.54 -13.40 -0.54
C SER A 128 5.98 -13.50 0.93
N ASP A 129 6.79 -12.54 1.37
CA ASP A 129 7.27 -12.44 2.75
C ASP A 129 6.10 -12.37 3.75
N ASP A 130 6.31 -12.87 4.97
CA ASP A 130 5.33 -12.72 6.06
C ASP A 130 5.31 -11.28 6.57
N ILE A 131 4.30 -10.53 6.13
CA ILE A 131 4.06 -9.14 6.52
C ILE A 131 3.10 -8.99 7.71
N SER A 132 2.76 -10.07 8.43
CA SER A 132 1.80 -10.03 9.54
C SER A 132 2.15 -9.04 10.66
N LYS A 133 3.44 -8.77 10.84
CA LYS A 133 3.98 -7.80 11.81
C LYS A 133 3.98 -6.36 11.30
N LEU A 134 3.76 -6.17 10.01
CA LEU A 134 3.91 -4.88 9.35
C LEU A 134 2.64 -4.04 9.34
N ALA A 135 1.48 -4.67 9.53
CA ALA A 135 0.20 -3.95 9.65
C ALA A 135 -0.88 -4.81 10.31
N PRO A 136 -1.96 -4.19 10.83
CA PRO A 136 -3.15 -4.90 11.27
C PRO A 136 -3.75 -5.77 10.16
N LYS A 137 -4.39 -6.88 10.53
CA LYS A 137 -4.98 -7.87 9.60
C LYS A 137 -5.86 -7.27 8.50
N GLU A 138 -6.62 -6.23 8.84
CA GLU A 138 -7.53 -5.55 7.90
C GLU A 138 -6.80 -4.79 6.79
N LEU A 139 -5.56 -4.35 7.06
CA LEU A 139 -4.73 -3.61 6.12
C LEU A 139 -3.72 -4.51 5.38
N LEU A 140 -3.43 -5.72 5.88
CA LEU A 140 -2.44 -6.63 5.30
C LEU A 140 -2.63 -6.85 3.79
N ARG A 141 -3.86 -6.97 3.29
CA ARG A 141 -4.11 -7.13 1.85
C ARG A 141 -3.61 -5.94 1.03
N HIS A 142 -3.81 -4.72 1.54
CA HIS A 142 -3.38 -3.49 0.88
C HIS A 142 -1.87 -3.30 1.01
N VAL A 143 -1.34 -3.54 2.22
CA VAL A 143 0.10 -3.45 2.49
C VAL A 143 0.88 -4.47 1.66
N ARG A 144 0.34 -5.65 1.41
CA ARG A 144 0.96 -6.67 0.55
C ARG A 144 1.16 -6.19 -0.89
N ILE A 145 0.22 -5.41 -1.44
CA ILE A 145 0.36 -4.88 -2.80
C ILE A 145 1.56 -3.94 -2.87
N VAL A 146 1.73 -3.07 -1.87
CA VAL A 146 2.86 -2.14 -1.79
C VAL A 146 4.15 -2.89 -1.48
N HIS A 147 4.12 -3.85 -0.55
CA HIS A 147 5.27 -4.66 -0.18
C HIS A 147 5.83 -5.44 -1.37
N MET A 148 4.97 -5.93 -2.28
CA MET A 148 5.43 -6.62 -3.47
C MET A 148 6.35 -5.78 -4.35
N ILE A 149 6.20 -4.44 -4.40
CA ILE A 149 7.13 -3.58 -5.15
C ILE A 149 8.55 -3.75 -4.62
N LEU A 150 8.69 -3.83 -3.30
CA LEU A 150 9.97 -4.09 -2.65
C LEU A 150 10.49 -5.50 -2.97
N GLU A 151 9.61 -6.49 -2.97
CA GLU A 151 9.99 -7.87 -3.30
C GLU A 151 10.51 -7.98 -4.74
N VAL A 152 9.80 -7.39 -5.70
CA VAL A 152 10.22 -7.37 -7.12
C VAL A 152 11.53 -6.61 -7.28
N TYR A 153 11.69 -5.47 -6.61
CA TYR A 153 12.93 -4.69 -6.68
C TYR A 153 14.15 -5.50 -6.21
N ARG A 154 13.98 -6.33 -5.17
CA ARG A 154 15.04 -7.19 -4.62
C ARG A 154 15.50 -8.29 -5.58
N GLU A 155 14.74 -8.64 -6.62
CA GLU A 155 15.17 -9.61 -7.63
C GLU A 155 16.38 -9.10 -8.45
N GLY A 156 16.65 -7.79 -8.46
CA GLY A 156 17.90 -7.25 -9.00
C GLY A 156 18.01 -7.28 -10.53
N ASP A 157 16.86 -7.27 -11.22
CA ASP A 157 16.79 -7.25 -12.67
C ASP A 157 17.59 -6.10 -13.29
N GLN A 158 18.42 -6.42 -14.28
CA GLN A 158 19.26 -5.44 -14.95
C GLN A 158 18.53 -4.77 -16.13
N GLY A 159 18.94 -3.55 -16.46
CA GLY A 159 18.39 -2.76 -17.57
C GLY A 159 16.91 -2.40 -17.40
N VAL A 160 16.40 -2.40 -16.16
CA VAL A 160 15.03 -2.02 -15.85
C VAL A 160 14.94 -0.51 -15.76
N ARG A 161 13.90 0.06 -16.38
CA ARG A 161 13.53 1.47 -16.25
C ARG A 161 12.25 1.63 -15.44
N TRP A 162 11.36 0.63 -15.46
CA TRP A 162 10.06 0.69 -14.80
C TRP A 162 9.67 -0.64 -14.17
N TYR A 163 9.13 -0.55 -12.95
CA TYR A 163 8.42 -1.63 -12.28
C TYR A 163 6.92 -1.33 -12.37
N CYS A 164 6.15 -2.33 -12.80
CA CYS A 164 4.72 -2.19 -13.11
C CYS A 164 3.89 -3.19 -12.32
#